data_AF-A0A166AIC7-F1
#
_entry.id   AF-A0A166AIC7-F1
#
_cell.length_a   1.000
_cell.length_b   1.000
_cell.length_c   1.000
_cell.angle_alpha   90.00
_cell.angle_beta   90.00
_cell.angle_gamma   90.00
#
_symmetry.space_group_name_H-M   'P 1'
#
loop_
_entity.id
_entity.type
_entity.pdbx_description
1 polymer ?
#
loop_
_entity_poly.entity_id
_entity_poly.type
_entity_poly.pdbx_seq_one_letter_code
_entity_poly.pdbx_strand_id
1 'polypeptide(L)'
;MASYVAAPSYAASLARTSTEEKSVVSSTGAQADARDLPVLDAADRGDHVEVPIHDLQMPYEHWMPWTAERPGHNAYPSTKSSIRERPDSIADAEIPEGWMMHIHPNGSIYYEKKDDKITSNFDLRRTAQEHDYFVKKLKTSRAYDYRQDHWWVNLTRRDGETGFIWIDHTTMSASTLNQDPSDFKRDMDRDDIVSRLERHGRYWTYVQGHPNHFGDLPNSAYREAYDALSWCYADRLLFKHTNATFSKEDSKDLLEMLDRMQKERGPSPLRNWFIASTLRAIVSDRQGTHYGQHDAPKYRQREADDMIGTFEDLAWPMKLLYYGLGIALFLGIPHTYFRRIQDVDRTRFNDGVNAMRWKAFLRSLWSDSNLLATVLISATVAFLAIPGLEDNSRMLGLFSVLLAIGSVLVGMFFVWNHQPRAESSADVGLNYFLQAKHLTDSSVPLAFILSVPVVLLLWSFLCFITAILIFAFHGAQQRLDGSFAQFSKATSPGTLAMFSLVLACAFFAWLFMWRGLYLDNVLMLGQPSLTSLVHS
;
A
#
# COMPACT_ATOMS: atom_id res chain seq x y z
N MET A 1 -19.75 -0.27 -57.37
CA MET A 1 -20.10 0.31 -56.06
C MET A 1 -19.15 -0.34 -55.04
N ALA A 2 -17.85 -0.02 -54.92
CA ALA A 2 -17.15 1.27 -54.78
C ALA A 2 -17.77 2.12 -53.66
N SER A 3 -17.08 2.50 -52.58
CA SER A 3 -15.71 3.02 -52.54
C SER A 3 -15.05 2.95 -51.15
N TYR A 4 -13.77 2.54 -51.15
CA TYR A 4 -12.70 2.86 -50.19
C TYR A 4 -12.14 4.29 -50.47
N VAL A 5 -11.13 4.72 -49.68
CA VAL A 5 -10.19 5.87 -49.83
C VAL A 5 -10.53 7.05 -48.90
N ALA A 6 -9.61 7.78 -48.24
CA ALA A 6 -8.22 7.64 -47.78
C ALA A 6 -7.91 8.92 -46.97
N ALA A 7 -6.86 8.87 -46.14
CA ALA A 7 -6.25 10.03 -45.47
C ALA A 7 -5.54 10.97 -46.47
N PRO A 8 -5.34 12.26 -46.15
CA PRO A 8 -4.37 13.10 -46.84
C PRO A 8 -3.07 13.25 -46.03
N SER A 9 -1.96 12.99 -46.72
CA SER A 9 -0.63 13.53 -46.44
C SER A 9 -0.40 14.74 -47.34
N TYR A 10 0.33 15.77 -46.88
CA TYR A 10 1.10 16.64 -47.76
C TYR A 10 2.20 17.37 -46.96
N ALA A 11 3.44 17.14 -47.37
CA ALA A 11 4.58 18.02 -47.16
C ALA A 11 4.97 18.58 -48.53
N ALA A 12 5.28 19.87 -48.64
CA ALA A 12 6.43 20.42 -49.37
C ALA A 12 6.33 21.93 -49.64
N SER A 13 7.47 22.59 -49.35
CA SER A 13 8.09 23.75 -50.03
C SER A 13 7.36 25.09 -50.09
N LEU A 14 8.03 26.13 -49.59
CA LEU A 14 8.43 27.29 -50.39
C LEU A 14 9.65 27.98 -49.76
N ALA A 15 10.50 28.51 -50.63
CA ALA A 15 11.86 28.94 -50.37
C ALA A 15 12.00 30.47 -50.22
N ARG A 16 13.11 30.87 -49.57
CA ARG A 16 13.93 32.09 -49.74
C ARG A 16 13.23 33.45 -49.86
N THR A 17 13.59 34.34 -48.92
CA THR A 17 14.18 35.66 -49.25
C THR A 17 15.11 36.11 -48.12
N SER A 18 16.35 36.41 -48.50
CA SER A 18 17.36 37.11 -47.71
C SER A 18 17.20 38.62 -47.88
N THR A 19 17.40 39.41 -46.82
CA THR A 19 17.99 40.75 -46.90
C THR A 19 18.64 41.12 -45.57
N GLU A 20 19.89 41.58 -45.68
CA GLU A 20 20.77 42.10 -44.64
C GLU A 20 20.23 43.37 -43.98
N GLU A 21 20.60 43.61 -42.71
CA GLU A 21 21.00 44.96 -42.27
C GLU A 21 22.07 44.88 -41.16
N LYS A 22 23.14 45.66 -41.33
CA LYS A 22 24.32 45.81 -40.46
C LYS A 22 24.24 47.11 -39.67
N SER A 23 24.63 47.09 -38.39
CA SER A 23 25.36 48.17 -37.67
C SER A 23 25.82 47.61 -36.31
N VAL A 24 27.10 47.34 -35.98
CA VAL A 24 28.35 48.14 -35.88
C VAL A 24 28.47 48.94 -34.56
N VAL A 25 29.44 48.47 -33.72
CA VAL A 25 30.33 49.20 -32.76
C VAL A 25 29.73 49.59 -31.39
N SER A 26 30.37 49.41 -30.22
CA SER A 26 31.79 49.55 -29.86
C SER A 26 32.29 48.67 -28.69
N SER A 27 33.56 48.30 -28.83
CA SER A 27 34.49 47.70 -27.86
C SER A 27 35.14 48.70 -26.89
N THR A 28 35.47 48.23 -25.68
CA THR A 28 36.67 48.58 -24.86
C THR A 28 36.83 47.46 -23.84
N GLY A 29 37.96 46.80 -23.58
CA GLY A 29 39.34 46.93 -24.03
C GLY A 29 40.25 46.38 -22.91
N ALA A 30 41.10 45.40 -23.27
CA ALA A 30 42.41 45.04 -22.69
C ALA A 30 42.55 44.51 -21.23
N GLN A 31 43.54 43.72 -20.79
CA GLN A 31 44.57 42.83 -21.38
C GLN A 31 45.46 42.33 -20.20
N ALA A 32 45.91 41.05 -20.23
CA ALA A 32 46.94 40.41 -19.37
C ALA A 32 46.61 40.27 -17.86
N ASP A 33 46.99 39.21 -17.14
CA ASP A 33 48.29 38.53 -17.16
C ASP A 33 48.19 37.07 -16.65
N ALA A 34 49.04 36.21 -17.20
CA ALA A 34 49.17 34.81 -16.85
C ALA A 34 50.25 34.63 -15.79
N ARG A 35 49.92 34.01 -14.65
CA ARG A 35 50.84 33.22 -13.81
C ARG A 35 50.03 32.40 -12.81
N ASP A 36 50.49 31.18 -12.61
CA ASP A 36 50.08 30.18 -11.60
C ASP A 36 49.05 29.14 -12.05
N LEU A 37 49.53 28.21 -12.88
CA LEU A 37 49.13 26.81 -12.82
C LEU A 37 50.29 26.00 -12.21
N PRO A 38 49.98 24.99 -11.39
CA PRO A 38 50.71 23.73 -11.43
C PRO A 38 49.79 22.61 -11.93
N VAL A 39 50.13 22.15 -13.13
CA VAL A 39 50.18 20.78 -13.63
C VAL A 39 49.76 19.69 -12.64
N LEU A 40 48.79 18.86 -13.03
CA LEU A 40 48.73 17.45 -12.61
C LEU A 40 48.45 16.54 -13.82
N ASP A 41 49.35 15.59 -13.98
CA ASP A 41 49.48 14.58 -15.02
C ASP A 41 48.27 13.65 -15.13
N ALA A 42 48.01 13.22 -16.36
CA ALA A 42 47.23 12.03 -16.66
C ALA A 42 48.12 10.79 -16.49
N ALA A 43 47.84 9.97 -15.46
CA ALA A 43 48.29 8.59 -15.38
C ALA A 43 47.34 7.76 -14.50
N ASP A 44 46.35 7.17 -15.16
CA ASP A 44 45.92 5.78 -15.05
C ASP A 44 46.20 5.04 -13.72
N ARG A 45 45.16 4.94 -12.89
CA ARG A 45 44.81 3.74 -12.12
C ARG A 45 43.39 3.87 -11.60
N GLY A 46 42.54 2.92 -11.96
CA GLY A 46 41.16 2.85 -11.52
C GLY A 46 41.08 2.66 -10.01
N ASP A 47 40.54 3.67 -9.33
CA ASP A 47 40.00 3.54 -7.98
C ASP A 47 38.51 3.84 -8.04
N HIS A 48 37.71 2.82 -7.71
CA HIS A 48 36.31 2.98 -7.37
C HIS A 48 36.22 3.94 -6.18
N VAL A 49 35.75 5.17 -6.43
CA VAL A 49 35.32 6.04 -5.35
C VAL A 49 34.02 5.45 -4.80
N GLU A 50 34.14 4.56 -3.82
CA GLU A 50 33.06 4.24 -2.90
C GLU A 50 32.64 5.55 -2.23
N VAL A 51 31.50 6.10 -2.66
CA VAL A 51 30.80 7.13 -1.90
C VAL A 51 30.34 6.45 -0.61
N PRO A 52 30.85 6.83 0.57
CA PRO A 52 30.44 6.19 1.81
C PRO A 52 28.95 6.43 2.03
N ILE A 53 28.18 5.34 2.15
CA ILE A 53 26.73 5.37 2.42
C ILE A 53 26.39 6.02 3.79
N HIS A 54 27.41 6.38 4.58
CA HIS A 54 27.24 7.01 5.89
C HIS A 54 26.89 8.51 5.86
N ASP A 55 27.03 9.23 4.74
CA ASP A 55 26.70 10.67 4.67
C ASP A 55 25.26 10.99 4.19
N LEU A 56 24.41 9.96 4.04
CA LEU A 56 22.95 10.12 3.89
C LEU A 56 22.19 9.80 5.19
N GLN A 57 22.84 9.94 6.35
CA GLN A 57 22.14 10.10 7.62
C GLN A 57 21.49 11.49 7.64
N MET A 58 20.31 11.59 7.01
CA MET A 58 19.39 12.69 7.26
C MET A 58 19.18 12.76 8.78
N PRO A 59 19.42 13.92 9.42
CA PRO A 59 19.30 14.04 10.87
C PRO A 59 17.89 13.65 11.29
N TYR A 60 17.83 12.74 12.26
CA TYR A 60 16.63 12.19 12.89
C TYR A 60 15.90 13.25 13.75
N GLU A 61 15.81 14.49 13.28
CA GLU A 61 15.21 15.61 14.01
C GLU A 61 13.78 15.88 13.51
N HIS A 62 12.81 15.41 14.30
CA HIS A 62 11.60 16.15 14.66
C HIS A 62 10.54 16.52 13.59
N TRP A 63 10.57 15.99 12.37
CA TRP A 63 9.60 16.36 11.31
C TRP A 63 8.42 15.40 11.11
N MET A 64 7.82 14.86 12.18
CA MET A 64 6.60 14.06 12.03
C MET A 64 5.49 14.48 13.00
N PRO A 65 4.69 15.52 12.66
CA PRO A 65 3.35 15.63 13.20
C PRO A 65 2.46 14.69 12.38
N TRP A 66 2.67 13.37 12.51
CA TRP A 66 1.60 12.42 12.18
C TRP A 66 0.45 12.77 13.12
N THR A 67 -0.55 13.52 12.64
CA THR A 67 -1.88 13.42 13.24
C THR A 67 -2.18 11.94 13.30
N ALA A 68 -2.50 11.41 14.49
CA ALA A 68 -2.44 10.00 14.86
C ALA A 68 -3.30 9.01 14.03
N GLU A 69 -3.81 9.43 12.87
CA GLU A 69 -4.91 8.82 12.15
C GLU A 69 -4.79 8.98 10.65
N ARG A 70 -4.49 7.86 10.00
CA ARG A 70 -4.45 7.77 8.55
C ARG A 70 -5.86 7.90 7.96
N PRO A 71 -6.04 8.68 6.88
CA PRO A 71 -7.31 8.76 6.17
C PRO A 71 -7.74 7.39 5.60
N GLY A 72 -9.04 7.14 5.66
CA GLY A 72 -9.67 5.90 5.21
C GLY A 72 -9.69 4.76 6.23
N HIS A 73 -9.06 4.92 7.40
CA HIS A 73 -8.96 3.86 8.42
C HIS A 73 -9.89 4.09 9.62
N ASN A 74 -10.15 5.34 9.97
CA ASN A 74 -11.21 5.73 10.92
C ASN A 74 -12.14 6.75 10.26
N ALA A 75 -13.46 6.57 10.42
CA ALA A 75 -14.46 7.55 10.01
C ALA A 75 -14.38 8.88 10.81
N TYR A 76 -13.52 8.94 11.82
CA TYR A 76 -13.32 10.08 12.70
C TYR A 76 -11.88 10.14 13.18
N PRO A 77 -11.36 11.35 13.49
CA PRO A 77 -10.28 11.50 14.44
C PRO A 77 -10.67 10.88 15.80
N SER A 78 -10.03 9.79 16.24
CA SER A 78 -9.68 9.45 17.62
C SER A 78 -9.29 10.71 18.41
N THR A 79 -10.31 11.42 18.87
CA THR A 79 -10.23 12.14 20.11
C THR A 79 -9.95 11.09 21.18
N LYS A 80 -8.68 10.92 21.57
CA LYS A 80 -8.32 10.27 22.84
C LYS A 80 -8.83 11.14 24.00
N SER A 81 -10.13 11.40 24.09
CA SER A 81 -10.76 11.78 25.34
C SER A 81 -11.12 10.48 26.05
N SER A 82 -10.20 9.97 26.85
CA SER A 82 -10.35 8.76 27.66
C SER A 82 -11.34 8.93 28.83
N ILE A 83 -12.38 9.76 28.67
CA ILE A 83 -13.45 9.87 29.66
C ILE A 83 -14.57 8.95 29.18
N ARG A 84 -14.65 7.78 29.81
CA ARG A 84 -15.82 6.91 29.73
C ARG A 84 -16.95 7.63 30.48
N GLU A 85 -17.65 8.52 29.77
CA GLU A 85 -18.72 9.32 30.34
C GLU A 85 -19.96 8.44 30.56
N ARG A 86 -20.51 8.48 31.78
CA ARG A 86 -21.72 7.72 32.14
C ARG A 86 -22.92 8.22 31.33
N PRO A 87 -23.86 7.33 30.98
CA PRO A 87 -25.14 7.69 30.35
C PRO A 87 -26.14 8.25 31.37
N ASP A 88 -25.68 9.08 32.31
CA ASP A 88 -26.55 9.59 33.38
C ASP A 88 -27.05 11.01 33.01
N SER A 89 -28.35 11.07 32.68
CA SER A 89 -29.29 12.18 32.92
C SER A 89 -29.14 13.57 32.26
N ILE A 90 -28.77 13.68 30.97
CA ILE A 90 -28.76 14.99 30.25
C ILE A 90 -29.60 14.95 28.96
N ALA A 91 -30.72 14.22 29.00
CA ALA A 91 -31.72 14.30 27.94
C ALA A 91 -32.49 15.65 27.95
N ASP A 92 -32.48 16.37 29.08
CA ASP A 92 -33.40 17.48 29.35
C ASP A 92 -32.79 18.89 29.31
N ALA A 93 -31.48 19.02 29.07
CA ALA A 93 -30.85 20.34 28.93
C ALA A 93 -31.11 20.91 27.52
N GLU A 94 -31.76 22.06 27.46
CA GLU A 94 -32.11 22.75 26.22
C GLU A 94 -30.86 23.23 25.47
N ILE A 95 -30.95 23.19 24.15
CA ILE A 95 -29.90 23.71 23.27
C ILE A 95 -29.96 25.25 23.34
N PRO A 96 -28.82 25.96 23.50
CA PRO A 96 -28.81 27.41 23.57
C PRO A 96 -29.43 28.07 22.33
N GLU A 97 -30.03 29.24 22.51
CA GLU A 97 -30.76 29.94 21.44
C GLU A 97 -29.88 30.21 20.20
N GLY A 98 -30.44 29.96 19.02
CA GLY A 98 -29.75 30.11 17.73
C GLY A 98 -28.85 28.93 17.32
N TRP A 99 -28.67 27.93 18.19
CA TRP A 99 -27.95 26.71 17.84
C TRP A 99 -28.89 25.60 17.34
N MET A 100 -28.43 24.88 16.32
CA MET A 100 -29.07 23.72 15.75
C MET A 100 -28.20 22.48 15.96
N MET A 101 -28.81 21.39 16.42
CA MET A 101 -28.14 20.10 16.55
C MET A 101 -28.23 19.33 15.24
N HIS A 102 -27.11 18.76 14.82
CA HIS A 102 -26.98 17.87 13.67
C HIS A 102 -26.53 16.48 14.11
N ILE A 103 -27.04 15.46 13.45
CA ILE A 103 -26.64 14.05 13.67
C ILE A 103 -25.91 13.57 12.43
N HIS A 104 -24.60 13.37 12.55
CA HIS A 104 -23.77 12.80 11.49
C HIS A 104 -24.29 11.40 11.11
N PRO A 105 -24.15 10.94 9.84
CA PRO A 105 -24.51 9.58 9.41
C PRO A 105 -23.93 8.41 10.22
N ASN A 106 -22.95 8.66 11.10
CA ASN A 106 -22.31 7.66 11.97
C ASN A 106 -22.84 7.70 13.41
N GLY A 107 -23.83 8.57 13.70
CA GLY A 107 -24.41 8.76 15.02
C GLY A 107 -23.76 9.85 15.89
N SER A 108 -22.63 10.43 15.48
CA SER A 108 -22.01 11.55 16.22
C SER A 108 -22.84 12.83 16.10
N ILE A 109 -22.80 13.66 17.15
CA ILE A 109 -23.56 14.90 17.24
C ILE A 109 -22.61 16.07 17.14
N TYR A 110 -23.02 17.09 16.40
CA TYR A 110 -22.37 18.39 16.40
C TYR A 110 -23.42 19.49 16.27
N TYR A 111 -23.01 20.74 16.49
CA TYR A 111 -23.93 21.87 16.54
C TYR A 111 -23.52 22.96 15.56
N GLU A 112 -24.50 23.68 15.04
CA GLU A 112 -24.36 24.79 14.10
C GLU A 112 -25.08 26.02 14.62
N LYS A 113 -24.44 27.19 14.55
CA LYS A 113 -25.06 28.49 14.70
C LYS A 113 -25.01 29.22 13.37
N LYS A 114 -26.08 29.04 12.59
CA LYS A 114 -26.15 29.43 11.18
C LYS A 114 -25.88 30.92 10.94
N ASP A 115 -26.49 31.79 11.75
CA ASP A 115 -26.36 33.24 11.59
C ASP A 115 -24.92 33.73 11.84
N ASP A 116 -24.19 33.05 12.71
CA ASP A 116 -22.81 33.39 13.04
C ASP A 116 -21.76 32.64 12.18
N LYS A 117 -22.21 31.64 11.38
CA LYS A 117 -21.38 30.69 10.61
C LYS A 117 -20.42 29.90 11.49
N ILE A 118 -20.91 29.45 12.65
CA ILE A 118 -20.09 28.71 13.63
C ILE A 118 -20.57 27.27 13.70
N THR A 119 -19.62 26.33 13.74
CA THR A 119 -19.86 24.91 14.02
C THR A 119 -19.09 24.48 15.27
N SER A 120 -19.60 23.47 15.97
CA SER A 120 -19.04 23.01 17.25
C SER A 120 -19.22 21.51 17.44
N ASN A 121 -18.16 20.83 17.88
CA ASN A 121 -18.19 19.42 18.28
C ASN A 121 -18.43 19.22 19.79
N PHE A 122 -18.58 20.30 20.56
CA PHE A 122 -18.85 20.23 21.98
C PHE A 122 -20.32 19.94 22.26
N ASP A 123 -20.60 19.12 23.28
CA ASP A 123 -21.96 18.96 23.79
C ASP A 123 -22.42 20.27 24.44
N LEU A 124 -23.20 21.05 23.68
CA LEU A 124 -23.72 22.35 24.13
C LEU A 124 -24.66 22.21 25.33
N ARG A 125 -25.26 21.04 25.55
CA ARG A 125 -26.14 20.80 26.70
C ARG A 125 -25.37 20.84 28.03
N ARG A 126 -24.06 20.57 27.98
CA ARG A 126 -23.15 20.60 29.13
C ARG A 126 -22.30 21.87 29.17
N THR A 127 -21.93 22.39 28.00
CA THR A 127 -20.90 23.43 27.85
C THR A 127 -21.43 24.76 27.34
N ALA A 128 -22.75 24.99 27.39
CA ALA A 128 -23.39 26.21 26.91
C ALA A 128 -22.68 27.51 27.36
N GLN A 129 -22.37 27.63 28.66
CA GLN A 129 -21.70 28.82 29.19
C GLN A 129 -20.27 29.01 28.67
N GLU A 130 -19.51 27.91 28.54
CA GLU A 130 -18.18 27.95 27.94
C GLU A 130 -18.28 28.37 26.46
N HIS A 131 -19.29 27.87 25.76
CA HIS A 131 -19.51 28.15 24.36
C HIS A 131 -19.86 29.62 24.11
N ASP A 132 -20.80 30.16 24.89
CA ASP A 132 -21.14 31.59 24.83
C ASP A 132 -19.95 32.47 25.16
N TYR A 133 -19.10 32.07 26.11
CA TYR A 133 -17.83 32.74 26.37
C TYR A 133 -16.90 32.72 25.16
N PHE A 134 -16.72 31.56 24.50
CA PHE A 134 -15.87 31.46 23.31
C PHE A 134 -16.43 32.22 22.11
N VAL A 135 -17.75 32.16 21.88
CA VAL A 135 -18.42 32.92 20.81
C VAL A 135 -18.30 34.42 21.07
N LYS A 136 -18.50 34.87 22.31
CA LYS A 136 -18.31 36.27 22.69
C LYS A 136 -16.86 36.69 22.52
N LYS A 137 -15.91 35.90 23.03
CA LYS A 137 -14.47 36.12 22.89
C LYS A 137 -14.07 36.24 21.42
N LEU A 138 -14.58 35.33 20.57
CA LEU A 138 -14.39 35.36 19.13
C LEU A 138 -14.93 36.68 18.56
N LYS A 139 -16.20 37.02 18.81
CA LYS A 139 -16.83 38.24 18.29
C LYS A 139 -16.15 39.54 18.74
N THR A 140 -15.55 39.55 19.93
CA THR A 140 -14.78 40.70 20.44
C THR A 140 -13.32 40.70 20.01
N SER A 141 -12.85 39.62 19.37
CA SER A 141 -11.47 39.52 18.94
C SER A 141 -11.25 40.29 17.65
N ARG A 142 -10.10 40.95 17.54
CA ARG A 142 -9.67 41.62 16.30
C ARG A 142 -9.61 40.65 15.10
N ALA A 143 -9.38 39.36 15.36
CA ALA A 143 -9.43 38.31 14.36
C ALA A 143 -10.81 38.21 13.69
N TYR A 144 -11.90 38.35 14.44
CA TYR A 144 -13.25 38.27 13.87
C TYR A 144 -13.57 39.42 12.92
N ASP A 145 -13.00 40.61 13.14
CA ASP A 145 -13.16 41.75 12.24
C ASP A 145 -12.40 41.56 10.91
N TYR A 146 -11.32 40.78 10.93
CA TYR A 146 -10.53 40.47 9.72
C TYR A 146 -11.04 39.25 8.94
N ARG A 147 -12.05 38.53 9.46
CA ARG A 147 -12.62 37.37 8.77
C ARG A 147 -13.30 37.82 7.49
N GLN A 148 -13.20 37.01 6.44
CA GLN A 148 -14.00 37.23 5.24
C GLN A 148 -15.45 36.78 5.51
N ASP A 149 -16.43 37.50 4.95
CA ASP A 149 -17.84 37.21 5.19
C ASP A 149 -18.26 35.78 4.83
N HIS A 150 -17.59 35.17 3.86
CA HIS A 150 -17.88 33.80 3.41
C HIS A 150 -17.19 32.71 4.25
N TRP A 151 -16.34 33.07 5.22
CA TRP A 151 -15.66 32.10 6.06
C TRP A 151 -16.54 31.59 7.20
N TRP A 152 -16.39 30.30 7.48
CA TRP A 152 -16.97 29.62 8.61
C TRP A 152 -15.93 29.44 9.71
N VAL A 153 -16.42 29.24 10.94
CA VAL A 153 -15.57 28.99 12.11
C VAL A 153 -15.96 27.67 12.74
N ASN A 154 -14.99 26.78 12.94
CA ASN A 154 -15.18 25.57 13.73
C ASN A 154 -14.55 25.76 15.11
N LEU A 155 -15.37 25.71 16.16
CA LEU A 155 -14.89 25.60 17.54
C LEU A 155 -14.64 24.13 17.85
N THR A 156 -13.39 23.81 18.13
CA THR A 156 -12.97 22.42 18.42
C THR A 156 -11.93 22.37 19.53
N ARG A 157 -11.76 21.20 20.13
CA ARG A 157 -10.68 20.90 21.07
C ARG A 157 -9.72 19.92 20.42
N ARG A 158 -8.44 20.28 20.36
CA ARG A 158 -7.36 19.39 19.90
C ARG A 158 -6.24 19.43 20.92
N ASP A 159 -5.76 18.26 21.33
CA ASP A 159 -4.64 18.10 22.28
C ASP A 159 -4.84 18.85 23.62
N GLY A 160 -6.09 18.95 24.09
CA GLY A 160 -6.44 19.65 25.32
C GLY A 160 -6.67 21.16 25.14
N GLU A 161 -6.32 21.73 23.99
CA GLU A 161 -6.52 23.14 23.68
C GLU A 161 -7.84 23.36 22.94
N THR A 162 -8.70 24.23 23.48
CA THR A 162 -9.91 24.70 22.78
C THR A 162 -9.54 25.89 21.90
N GLY A 163 -9.96 25.86 20.64
CA GLY A 163 -9.61 26.90 19.69
C GLY A 163 -10.52 26.98 18.48
N PHE A 164 -10.17 27.89 17.57
CA PHE A 164 -10.92 28.16 16.35
C PHE A 164 -10.16 27.70 15.12
N ILE A 165 -10.88 27.13 14.16
CA ILE A 165 -10.38 26.84 12.81
C ILE A 165 -11.23 27.63 11.82
N TRP A 166 -10.57 28.37 10.94
CA TRP A 166 -11.21 29.10 9.85
C TRP A 166 -11.40 28.18 8.66
N ILE A 167 -12.59 28.19 8.09
CA ILE A 167 -12.98 27.34 6.98
C ILE A 167 -13.44 28.22 5.82
N ASP A 168 -12.82 28.03 4.66
CA ASP A 168 -13.22 28.66 3.42
C ASP A 168 -13.72 27.60 2.43
N HIS A 169 -15.04 27.59 2.21
CA HIS A 169 -15.68 26.69 1.25
C HIS A 169 -15.44 27.09 -0.21
N THR A 170 -15.05 28.34 -0.49
CA THR A 170 -14.83 28.82 -1.86
C THR A 170 -13.51 28.29 -2.41
N THR A 171 -12.45 28.34 -1.61
CA THR A 171 -11.12 27.80 -1.93
C THR A 171 -10.91 26.38 -1.41
N MET A 172 -11.91 25.80 -0.74
CA MET A 172 -11.85 24.47 -0.13
C MET A 172 -10.62 24.31 0.78
N SER A 173 -10.40 25.30 1.65
CA SER A 173 -9.22 25.41 2.51
C SER A 173 -9.60 25.60 3.98
N ALA A 174 -8.78 25.08 4.89
CA ALA A 174 -8.95 25.26 6.33
C ALA A 174 -7.63 25.61 7.02
N SER A 175 -7.72 26.50 8.03
CA SER A 175 -6.58 26.99 8.80
C SER A 175 -6.02 25.95 9.78
N THR A 176 -4.88 26.25 10.41
CA THR A 176 -4.48 25.57 11.65
C THR A 176 -5.33 26.05 12.83
N LEU A 177 -5.27 25.31 13.96
CA LEU A 177 -5.95 25.71 15.20
C LEU A 177 -5.39 27.06 15.68
N ASN A 178 -6.29 27.99 16.00
CA ASN A 178 -5.96 29.33 16.50
C ASN A 178 -5.07 30.18 15.57
N GLN A 179 -5.03 29.86 14.27
CA GLN A 179 -4.34 30.70 13.30
C GLN A 179 -4.98 32.09 13.22
N ASP A 180 -4.18 33.14 13.08
CA ASP A 180 -4.72 34.48 12.82
C ASP A 180 -5.35 34.54 11.41
N PRO A 181 -6.53 35.16 11.23
CA PRO A 181 -7.17 35.30 9.92
C PRO A 181 -6.33 35.99 8.85
N SER A 182 -5.49 36.96 9.24
CA SER A 182 -4.62 37.66 8.30
C SER A 182 -3.49 36.76 7.80
N ASP A 183 -2.94 35.92 8.69
CA ASP A 183 -1.97 34.90 8.33
C ASP A 183 -2.62 33.81 7.47
N PHE A 184 -3.83 33.36 7.82
CA PHE A 184 -4.55 32.38 7.01
C PHE A 184 -4.80 32.90 5.59
N LYS A 185 -5.23 34.17 5.45
CA LYS A 185 -5.38 34.81 4.14
C LYS A 185 -4.06 34.85 3.37
N ARG A 186 -2.98 35.31 4.02
CA ARG A 186 -1.65 35.37 3.41
C ARG A 186 -1.16 34.00 2.98
N ASP A 187 -1.45 32.96 3.75
CA ASP A 187 -1.06 31.59 3.42
C ASP A 187 -1.86 31.05 2.23
N MET A 188 -3.14 31.41 2.08
CA MET A 188 -3.91 31.09 0.87
C MET A 188 -3.36 31.79 -0.37
N ASP A 189 -2.84 33.02 -0.24
CA ASP A 189 -2.22 33.76 -1.32
C ASP A 189 -0.84 33.18 -1.73
N ARG A 190 -0.23 32.35 -0.88
CA ARG A 190 1.01 31.61 -1.23
C ARG A 190 0.66 30.41 -2.11
N ASP A 191 1.30 30.35 -3.28
CA ASP A 191 1.16 29.24 -4.24
C ASP A 191 2.19 28.13 -4.02
N ASP A 192 2.35 27.67 -2.78
CA ASP A 192 3.16 26.51 -2.47
C ASP A 192 2.28 25.25 -2.39
N ILE A 193 2.65 24.20 -3.12
CA ILE A 193 1.86 22.98 -3.25
C ILE A 193 1.66 22.27 -1.90
N VAL A 194 2.68 22.29 -1.04
CA VAL A 194 2.68 21.56 0.23
C VAL A 194 1.65 22.17 1.20
N SER A 195 1.72 23.47 1.45
CA SER A 195 0.77 24.15 2.33
C SER A 195 -0.63 24.13 1.72
N ARG A 196 -0.76 24.20 0.38
CA ARG A 196 -2.06 24.04 -0.28
C ARG A 196 -2.67 22.67 0.01
N LEU A 197 -1.90 21.58 -0.14
CA LEU A 197 -2.36 20.22 0.19
C LEU A 197 -2.72 20.10 1.68
N GLU A 198 -1.95 20.69 2.59
CA GLU A 198 -2.28 20.70 4.02
C GLU A 198 -3.60 21.39 4.33
N ARG A 199 -3.81 22.62 3.82
CA ARG A 199 -5.06 23.36 4.03
C ARG A 199 -6.25 22.62 3.43
N HIS A 200 -6.07 22.04 2.25
CA HIS A 200 -7.09 21.28 1.56
C HIS A 200 -7.44 19.97 2.29
N GLY A 201 -6.45 19.26 2.83
CA GLY A 201 -6.65 18.06 3.64
C GLY A 201 -7.38 18.35 4.96
N ARG A 202 -7.06 19.49 5.61
CA ARG A 202 -7.79 19.98 6.79
C ARG A 202 -9.24 20.31 6.45
N TYR A 203 -9.49 20.93 5.29
CA TYR A 203 -10.84 21.23 4.81
C TYR A 203 -11.67 19.96 4.63
N TRP A 204 -11.16 18.96 3.93
CA TRP A 204 -11.91 17.70 3.76
C TRP A 204 -12.12 16.95 5.06
N THR A 205 -11.19 17.05 6.01
CA THR A 205 -11.39 16.53 7.36
C THR A 205 -12.54 17.23 8.08
N TYR A 206 -12.64 18.56 7.95
CA TYR A 206 -13.75 19.32 8.51
C TYR A 206 -15.09 18.93 7.89
N VAL A 207 -15.17 18.89 6.55
CA VAL A 207 -16.38 18.55 5.80
C VAL A 207 -16.83 17.12 6.12
N GLN A 208 -15.89 16.18 6.22
CA GLN A 208 -16.18 14.81 6.61
C GLN A 208 -16.78 14.73 8.01
N GLY A 209 -16.31 15.54 8.97
CA GLY A 209 -16.86 15.56 10.34
C GLY A 209 -18.19 16.30 10.48
N HIS A 210 -18.53 17.18 9.54
CA HIS A 210 -19.72 18.03 9.63
C HIS A 210 -20.51 18.06 8.31
N PRO A 211 -21.00 16.93 7.77
CA PRO A 211 -21.59 16.87 6.44
C PRO A 211 -22.99 17.49 6.31
N ASN A 212 -23.73 17.70 7.42
CA ASN A 212 -25.15 18.05 7.40
C ASN A 212 -25.47 19.55 7.52
N HIS A 213 -24.51 20.38 7.95
CA HIS A 213 -24.76 21.81 8.20
C HIS A 213 -24.67 22.67 6.94
N PHE A 214 -24.23 22.06 5.85
CA PHE A 214 -24.17 22.71 4.55
C PHE A 214 -25.08 21.98 3.57
N GLY A 215 -25.65 22.74 2.63
CA GLY A 215 -26.52 22.19 1.59
C GLY A 215 -25.70 21.32 0.63
N ASP A 216 -25.20 21.94 -0.44
CA ASP A 216 -24.39 21.24 -1.45
C ASP A 216 -22.96 21.77 -1.50
N LEU A 217 -22.01 20.85 -1.63
CA LEU A 217 -20.65 21.21 -2.01
C LEU A 217 -20.64 21.90 -3.38
N PRO A 218 -19.68 22.81 -3.62
CA PRO A 218 -19.44 23.34 -4.96
C PRO A 218 -19.27 22.22 -5.99
N ASN A 219 -19.79 22.43 -7.21
CA ASN A 219 -19.63 21.45 -8.30
C ASN A 219 -18.14 21.16 -8.63
N SER A 220 -17.22 22.07 -8.27
CA SER A 220 -15.78 21.83 -8.37
C SER A 220 -15.31 20.67 -7.50
N ALA A 221 -15.87 20.49 -6.30
CA ALA A 221 -15.54 19.37 -5.41
C ALA A 221 -15.91 18.02 -6.04
N TYR A 222 -17.08 17.94 -6.66
CA TYR A 222 -17.50 16.73 -7.38
C TYR A 222 -16.55 16.43 -8.55
N ARG A 223 -16.24 17.44 -9.37
CA ARG A 223 -15.30 17.27 -10.51
C ARG A 223 -13.92 16.83 -10.03
N GLU A 224 -13.42 17.44 -8.96
CA GLU A 224 -12.12 17.08 -8.40
C GLU A 224 -12.10 15.61 -7.92
N ALA A 225 -13.14 15.16 -7.23
CA ALA A 225 -13.26 13.75 -6.82
C ALA A 225 -13.34 12.82 -8.04
N TYR A 226 -14.15 13.17 -9.03
CA TYR A 226 -14.32 12.40 -10.26
C TYR A 226 -13.00 12.28 -11.05
N ASP A 227 -12.30 13.39 -11.27
CA ASP A 227 -11.03 13.43 -12.01
C ASP A 227 -9.94 12.66 -11.29
N ALA A 228 -9.85 12.79 -9.97
CA ALA A 228 -8.85 12.07 -9.17
C ALA A 228 -9.10 10.56 -9.15
N LEU A 229 -10.36 10.12 -9.03
CA LEU A 229 -10.73 8.70 -9.13
C LEU A 229 -10.51 8.15 -10.55
N SER A 230 -10.85 8.93 -11.57
CA SER A 230 -10.62 8.58 -12.98
C SER A 230 -9.12 8.42 -13.27
N TRP A 231 -8.29 9.29 -12.72
CA TRP A 231 -6.84 9.16 -12.79
C TRP A 231 -6.35 7.89 -12.09
N CYS A 232 -6.83 7.59 -10.88
CA CYS A 232 -6.48 6.35 -10.18
C CYS A 232 -6.83 5.11 -11.02
N TYR A 233 -8.03 5.09 -11.60
CA TYR A 233 -8.48 4.01 -12.47
C TYR A 233 -7.60 3.87 -13.73
N ALA A 234 -7.34 4.99 -14.42
CA ALA A 234 -6.56 5.01 -15.65
C ALA A 234 -5.08 4.64 -15.42
N ASP A 235 -4.45 5.19 -14.39
CA ASP A 235 -3.05 4.94 -14.07
C ASP A 235 -2.83 3.45 -13.75
N ARG A 236 -3.74 2.84 -12.97
CA ARG A 236 -3.73 1.39 -12.67
C ARG A 236 -4.07 0.50 -13.85
N LEU A 237 -4.83 1.01 -14.82
CA LEU A 237 -5.18 0.28 -16.03
C LEU A 237 -4.04 0.29 -17.05
N LEU A 238 -3.35 1.42 -17.18
CA LEU A 238 -2.34 1.67 -18.22
C LEU A 238 -0.93 1.27 -17.76
N PHE A 239 -0.63 1.39 -16.47
CA PHE A 239 0.72 1.19 -15.95
C PHE A 239 0.77 0.09 -14.91
N LYS A 240 1.82 -0.72 -15.00
CA LYS A 240 2.12 -1.77 -14.01
C LYS A 240 2.55 -1.18 -12.66
N HIS A 241 3.19 -0.02 -12.70
CA HIS A 241 3.70 0.70 -11.54
C HIS A 241 2.94 2.00 -11.38
N THR A 242 2.40 2.20 -10.19
CA THR A 242 1.45 3.27 -9.93
C THR A 242 1.58 3.71 -8.49
N ASN A 243 1.48 5.01 -8.28
CA ASN A 243 1.33 5.65 -6.99
C ASN A 243 -0.12 6.11 -6.78
N ALA A 244 -1.09 5.45 -7.45
CA ALA A 244 -2.49 5.77 -7.28
C ALA A 244 -3.01 5.33 -5.91
N THR A 245 -3.85 6.17 -5.31
CA THR A 245 -4.41 5.97 -3.97
C THR A 245 -5.29 4.72 -3.87
N PHE A 246 -6.13 4.47 -4.88
CA PHE A 246 -7.16 3.42 -4.88
C PHE A 246 -6.85 2.29 -5.88
N SER A 247 -7.43 1.10 -5.68
CA SER A 247 -7.33 0.02 -6.70
C SER A 247 -8.12 0.39 -7.94
N LYS A 248 -7.89 -0.36 -9.01
CA LYS A 248 -8.76 -0.32 -10.18
C LYS A 248 -10.20 -0.64 -9.80
N GLU A 249 -10.41 -1.66 -8.96
CA GLU A 249 -11.72 -2.11 -8.50
C GLU A 249 -12.38 -1.05 -7.59
N ASP A 250 -11.67 -0.57 -6.57
CA ASP A 250 -12.16 0.47 -5.67
C ASP A 250 -12.45 1.76 -6.43
N SER A 251 -11.57 2.19 -7.35
CA SER A 251 -11.80 3.41 -8.14
C SER A 251 -13.06 3.28 -9.00
N LYS A 252 -13.31 2.10 -9.56
CA LYS A 252 -14.53 1.82 -10.33
C LYS A 252 -15.77 1.89 -9.44
N ASP A 253 -15.76 1.21 -8.30
CA ASP A 253 -16.89 1.19 -7.37
C ASP A 253 -17.18 2.59 -6.79
N LEU A 254 -16.13 3.36 -6.49
CA LEU A 254 -16.24 4.74 -6.02
C LEU A 254 -16.79 5.68 -7.10
N LEU A 255 -16.37 5.55 -8.36
CA LEU A 255 -16.92 6.31 -9.49
C LEU A 255 -18.39 5.98 -9.72
N GLU A 256 -18.76 4.70 -9.70
CA GLU A 256 -20.16 4.27 -9.84
C GLU A 256 -21.04 4.83 -8.72
N MET A 257 -20.54 4.86 -7.48
CA MET A 257 -21.26 5.45 -6.35
C MET A 257 -21.39 6.97 -6.49
N LEU A 258 -20.31 7.65 -6.88
CA LEU A 258 -20.27 9.10 -7.09
C LEU A 258 -21.30 9.52 -8.15
N ASP A 259 -21.40 8.79 -9.26
CA ASP A 259 -22.36 9.02 -10.33
C ASP A 259 -23.81 8.76 -9.92
N ARG A 260 -24.06 7.77 -9.05
CA ARG A 260 -25.40 7.51 -8.50
C ARG A 260 -25.85 8.67 -7.62
N MET A 261 -25.00 9.13 -6.71
CA MET A 261 -25.29 10.24 -5.80
C MET A 261 -25.46 11.59 -6.52
N GLN A 262 -24.80 11.79 -7.66
CA GLN A 262 -24.95 13.01 -8.45
C GLN A 262 -26.31 13.12 -9.14
N LYS A 263 -26.96 11.99 -9.43
CA LYS A 263 -28.30 11.95 -10.05
C LYS A 263 -29.40 12.29 -9.06
N GLU A 264 -29.14 12.15 -7.76
CA GLU A 264 -30.08 12.51 -6.70
C GLU A 264 -30.25 14.03 -6.61
N ARG A 265 -31.51 14.49 -6.60
CA ARG A 265 -31.84 15.91 -6.52
C ARG A 265 -31.85 16.39 -5.07
N GLY A 266 -31.24 17.55 -4.84
CA GLY A 266 -31.25 18.23 -3.55
C GLY A 266 -30.01 17.95 -2.70
N PRO A 267 -29.89 18.66 -1.57
CA PRO A 267 -28.76 18.52 -0.67
C PRO A 267 -28.76 17.16 0.01
N SER A 268 -27.62 16.48 -0.04
CA SER A 268 -27.43 15.15 0.55
C SER A 268 -26.18 15.16 1.43
N PRO A 269 -26.35 15.08 2.77
CA PRO A 269 -25.22 14.99 3.66
C PRO A 269 -24.37 13.73 3.43
N LEU A 270 -24.97 12.65 2.92
CA LEU A 270 -24.22 11.45 2.54
C LEU A 270 -23.29 11.72 1.36
N ARG A 271 -23.76 12.44 0.33
CA ARG A 271 -22.94 12.84 -0.82
C ARG A 271 -21.76 13.70 -0.39
N ASN A 272 -22.05 14.67 0.46
CA ASN A 272 -21.09 15.57 1.10
C ASN A 272 -19.99 14.81 1.86
N TRP A 273 -20.39 13.87 2.72
CA TRP A 273 -19.49 13.00 3.45
C TRP A 273 -18.65 12.10 2.52
N PHE A 274 -19.26 11.55 1.47
CA PHE A 274 -18.60 10.66 0.53
C PHE A 274 -17.51 11.37 -0.28
N ILE A 275 -17.82 12.55 -0.84
CA ILE A 275 -16.85 13.38 -1.56
C ILE A 275 -15.70 13.77 -0.63
N ALA A 276 -16.01 14.23 0.59
CA ALA A 276 -14.99 14.61 1.56
C ALA A 276 -14.10 13.45 1.97
N SER A 277 -14.66 12.26 2.20
CA SER A 277 -13.91 11.06 2.54
C SER A 277 -12.96 10.64 1.43
N THR A 278 -13.43 10.73 0.17
CA THR A 278 -12.65 10.39 -1.02
C THR A 278 -11.49 11.36 -1.21
N LEU A 279 -11.77 12.67 -1.22
CA LEU A 279 -10.75 13.70 -1.42
C LEU A 279 -9.77 13.79 -0.27
N ARG A 280 -10.20 13.57 0.98
CA ARG A 280 -9.29 13.46 2.13
C ARG A 280 -8.27 12.33 1.94
N ALA A 281 -8.70 11.16 1.47
CA ALA A 281 -7.81 10.04 1.21
C ALA A 281 -6.78 10.38 0.11
N ILE A 282 -7.23 10.96 -1.00
CA ILE A 282 -6.36 11.39 -2.10
C ILE A 282 -5.36 12.45 -1.65
N VAL A 283 -5.80 13.47 -0.92
CA VAL A 283 -4.91 14.54 -0.46
C VAL A 283 -3.85 13.99 0.50
N SER A 284 -4.24 13.09 1.40
CA SER A 284 -3.30 12.45 2.31
C SER A 284 -2.25 11.62 1.60
N ASP A 285 -2.67 10.87 0.58
CA ASP A 285 -1.76 10.08 -0.24
C ASP A 285 -0.81 10.98 -1.04
N ARG A 286 -1.33 12.09 -1.59
CA ARG A 286 -0.53 13.13 -2.24
C ARG A 286 0.49 13.77 -1.30
N GLN A 287 0.14 14.00 -0.04
CA GLN A 287 1.09 14.48 0.97
C GLN A 287 2.19 13.45 1.24
N GLY A 288 1.83 12.16 1.40
CA GLY A 288 2.80 11.09 1.64
C GLY A 288 3.74 10.82 0.45
N THR A 289 3.26 11.02 -0.77
CA THR A 289 4.02 10.81 -2.02
C THR A 289 4.71 12.07 -2.53
N HIS A 290 4.76 13.13 -1.71
CA HIS A 290 5.38 14.42 -2.04
C HIS A 290 4.86 15.02 -3.36
N TYR A 291 3.56 14.87 -3.62
CA TYR A 291 2.91 15.30 -4.86
C TYR A 291 3.25 16.76 -5.20
N GLY A 292 3.71 16.97 -6.43
CA GLY A 292 4.11 18.28 -6.95
C GLY A 292 5.47 18.80 -6.45
N GLN A 293 6.22 17.99 -5.70
CA GLN A 293 7.60 18.29 -5.30
C GLN A 293 8.61 17.61 -6.25
N HIS A 294 9.87 18.06 -6.21
CA HIS A 294 10.93 17.58 -7.10
C HIS A 294 11.28 16.09 -6.91
N ASP A 295 11.00 15.53 -5.73
CA ASP A 295 11.26 14.13 -5.40
C ASP A 295 10.04 13.21 -5.60
N ALA A 296 8.87 13.73 -5.98
CA ALA A 296 7.67 12.93 -6.26
C ALA A 296 7.92 11.76 -7.25
N PRO A 297 8.70 11.94 -8.36
CA PRO A 297 8.99 10.85 -9.28
C PRO A 297 9.77 9.70 -8.62
N LYS A 298 10.56 9.99 -7.59
CA LYS A 298 11.32 8.97 -6.84
C LYS A 298 10.38 8.02 -6.12
N TYR A 299 9.23 8.47 -5.63
CA TYR A 299 8.24 7.60 -4.99
C TYR A 299 7.60 6.63 -5.99
N ARG A 300 7.35 7.08 -7.23
CA ARG A 300 6.90 6.20 -8.32
C ARG A 300 7.99 5.24 -8.79
N GLN A 301 9.25 5.68 -8.84
CA GLN A 301 10.39 4.82 -9.18
C GLN A 301 10.66 3.78 -8.08
N ARG A 302 10.50 4.14 -6.80
CA ARG A 302 10.60 3.20 -5.68
C ARG A 302 9.61 2.04 -5.80
N GLU A 303 8.39 2.27 -6.29
CA GLU A 303 7.44 1.17 -6.61
C GLU A 303 7.95 0.23 -7.72
N ALA A 304 8.79 0.74 -8.63
CA ALA A 304 9.45 -0.08 -9.64
C ALA A 304 10.68 -0.81 -9.07
N ASP A 305 11.47 -0.11 -8.27
CA ASP A 305 12.68 -0.62 -7.64
C ASP A 305 12.38 -1.65 -6.53
N ASP A 306 11.23 -1.58 -5.86
CA ASP A 306 10.77 -2.54 -4.85
C ASP A 306 10.62 -3.96 -5.44
N MET A 307 10.36 -4.09 -6.75
CA MET A 307 10.41 -5.39 -7.44
C MET A 307 11.84 -5.90 -7.68
N ILE A 308 12.82 -5.00 -7.75
CA ILE A 308 14.23 -5.34 -7.85
C ILE A 308 14.71 -5.65 -6.43
N GLY A 309 14.32 -6.82 -5.92
CA GLY A 309 14.45 -7.23 -4.51
C GLY A 309 15.78 -6.87 -3.83
N THR A 310 15.88 -5.64 -3.34
CA THR A 310 16.98 -5.18 -2.50
C THR A 310 16.84 -5.91 -1.17
N PHE A 311 17.66 -6.94 -0.99
CA PHE A 311 17.64 -7.77 0.20
C PHE A 311 17.94 -6.92 1.44
N GLU A 312 17.23 -7.17 2.54
CA GLU A 312 17.66 -6.65 3.86
C GLU A 312 19.11 -7.09 4.10
N ASP A 313 19.96 -6.22 4.65
CA ASP A 313 21.29 -6.61 5.10
C ASP A 313 21.17 -7.50 6.34
N LEU A 314 21.00 -8.80 6.10
CA LEU A 314 20.89 -9.79 7.17
C LEU A 314 22.21 -9.91 7.94
N ALA A 315 22.13 -9.90 9.27
CA ALA A 315 23.23 -10.31 10.13
C ALA A 315 23.71 -11.73 9.76
N TRP A 316 25.00 -12.02 9.97
CA TRP A 316 25.60 -13.30 9.58
C TRP A 316 24.87 -14.55 10.14
N PRO A 317 24.42 -14.58 11.41
CA PRO A 317 23.62 -15.69 11.93
C PRO A 317 22.29 -15.87 11.18
N MET A 318 21.67 -14.76 10.77
CA MET A 318 20.43 -14.78 10.01
C MET A 318 20.67 -15.25 8.57
N LYS A 319 21.82 -14.92 7.96
CA LYS A 319 22.24 -15.49 6.66
C LYS A 319 22.42 -17.01 6.74
N LEU A 320 23.02 -17.51 7.82
CA LEU A 320 23.17 -18.95 8.03
C LEU A 320 21.81 -19.65 8.20
N LEU A 321 20.90 -19.06 8.97
CA LEU A 321 19.53 -19.57 9.10
C LEU A 321 18.80 -19.57 7.75
N TYR A 322 18.84 -18.44 7.05
CA TYR A 322 18.13 -18.21 5.80
C TYR A 322 18.65 -19.10 4.67
N TYR A 323 19.96 -19.13 4.42
CA TYR A 323 20.55 -19.94 3.34
C TYR A 323 20.80 -21.39 3.76
N GLY A 324 21.24 -21.65 4.99
CA GLY A 324 21.52 -23.01 5.46
C GLY A 324 20.25 -23.79 5.74
N LEU A 325 19.47 -23.36 6.74
CA LEU A 325 18.24 -24.05 7.15
C LEU A 325 17.13 -23.92 6.10
N GLY A 326 17.03 -22.72 5.50
CA GLY A 326 16.04 -22.43 4.47
C GLY A 326 16.17 -23.32 3.24
N ILE A 327 17.38 -23.58 2.75
CA ILE A 327 17.59 -24.45 1.58
C ILE A 327 17.51 -25.93 1.98
N ALA A 328 18.18 -26.34 3.06
CA ALA A 328 18.33 -27.76 3.39
C ALA A 328 17.04 -28.40 3.94
N LEU A 329 16.36 -27.73 4.88
CA LEU A 329 15.15 -28.29 5.52
C LEU A 329 13.86 -27.74 4.93
N PHE A 330 13.87 -26.49 4.47
CA PHE A 330 12.66 -25.81 4.04
C PHE A 330 12.55 -25.70 2.50
N LEU A 331 13.46 -26.34 1.76
CA LEU A 331 13.46 -26.43 0.29
C LEU A 331 13.39 -25.05 -0.40
N GLY A 332 13.90 -24.01 0.25
CA GLY A 332 13.88 -22.63 -0.24
C GLY A 332 12.52 -21.93 -0.17
N ILE A 333 11.48 -22.54 0.39
CA ILE A 333 10.14 -21.93 0.52
C ILE A 333 10.16 -20.61 1.33
N PRO A 334 10.90 -20.50 2.46
CA PRO A 334 11.00 -19.26 3.22
C PRO A 334 11.46 -18.08 2.38
N HIS A 335 12.25 -18.29 1.32
CA HIS A 335 12.68 -17.21 0.42
C HIS A 335 11.50 -16.58 -0.32
N THR A 336 10.56 -17.41 -0.78
CA THR A 336 9.34 -16.95 -1.46
C THR A 336 8.44 -16.20 -0.50
N TYR A 337 8.26 -16.71 0.72
CA TYR A 337 7.46 -16.03 1.74
C TYR A 337 8.12 -14.73 2.21
N PHE A 338 9.44 -14.71 2.35
CA PHE A 338 10.19 -13.51 2.69
C PHE A 338 10.02 -12.42 1.63
N ARG A 339 10.12 -12.76 0.33
CA ARG A 339 9.84 -11.81 -0.76
C ARG A 339 8.40 -11.29 -0.71
N ARG A 340 7.42 -12.18 -0.45
CA ARG A 340 6.01 -11.77 -0.30
C ARG A 340 5.79 -10.84 0.90
N ILE A 341 6.50 -11.06 2.00
CA ILE A 341 6.47 -10.16 3.15
C ILE A 341 7.10 -8.82 2.79
N GLN A 342 8.27 -8.81 2.15
CA GLN A 342 8.97 -7.60 1.72
C GLN A 342 8.17 -6.76 0.71
N ASP A 343 7.35 -7.39 -0.13
CA ASP A 343 6.46 -6.71 -1.08
C ASP A 343 5.32 -5.95 -0.36
N VAL A 344 4.94 -6.39 0.84
CA VAL A 344 3.85 -5.81 1.64
C VAL A 344 4.39 -4.84 2.69
N ASP A 345 5.49 -5.21 3.34
CA ASP A 345 6.15 -4.48 4.40
C ASP A 345 7.18 -3.50 3.82
N ARG A 346 6.75 -2.25 3.67
CA ARG A 346 7.53 -1.14 3.10
C ARG A 346 8.07 -0.21 4.17
N THR A 347 8.09 -0.66 5.43
CA THR A 347 8.68 0.08 6.56
C THR A 347 10.14 0.46 6.32
N ARG A 348 10.89 -0.37 5.56
CA ARG A 348 12.28 -0.08 5.17
C ARG A 348 12.44 1.18 4.31
N PHE A 349 11.37 1.64 3.67
CA PHE A 349 11.35 2.86 2.85
C PHE A 349 10.60 4.01 3.52
N ASN A 350 10.28 3.88 4.82
CA ASN A 350 9.45 4.81 5.58
C ASN A 350 8.02 4.98 4.99
N ASP A 351 7.54 3.97 4.26
CA ASP A 351 6.29 4.00 3.49
C ASP A 351 5.18 3.12 4.13
N GLY A 352 5.45 2.58 5.33
CA GLY A 352 4.49 1.78 6.08
C GLY A 352 4.11 0.46 5.40
N VAL A 353 2.80 0.18 5.31
CA VAL A 353 2.25 -1.06 4.73
C VAL A 353 1.12 -0.68 3.77
N ASN A 354 1.15 -1.22 2.56
CA ASN A 354 0.08 -1.02 1.60
C ASN A 354 -1.12 -1.91 1.96
N ALA A 355 -2.27 -1.31 2.28
CA ALA A 355 -3.48 -2.03 2.70
C ALA A 355 -3.93 -3.10 1.70
N MET A 356 -3.77 -2.81 0.41
CA MET A 356 -4.21 -3.69 -0.66
C MET A 356 -3.30 -4.90 -0.82
N ARG A 357 -1.98 -4.66 -0.81
CA ARG A 357 -0.99 -5.74 -0.83
C ARG A 357 -1.12 -6.60 0.42
N TRP A 358 -1.40 -5.99 1.58
CA TRP A 358 -1.70 -6.70 2.83
C TRP A 358 -2.91 -7.64 2.72
N LYS A 359 -4.04 -7.14 2.21
CA LYS A 359 -5.24 -7.96 2.00
C LYS A 359 -4.99 -9.09 1.00
N ALA A 360 -4.33 -8.79 -0.12
CA ALA A 360 -4.00 -9.78 -1.14
C ALA A 360 -3.04 -10.86 -0.59
N PHE A 361 -2.02 -10.43 0.17
CA PHE A 361 -1.10 -11.32 0.87
C PHE A 361 -1.86 -12.26 1.79
N LEU A 362 -2.67 -11.76 2.72
CA LEU A 362 -3.41 -12.61 3.66
C LEU A 362 -4.35 -13.60 2.97
N ARG A 363 -5.03 -13.19 1.88
CA ARG A 363 -5.92 -14.08 1.12
C ARG A 363 -5.18 -15.16 0.35
N SER A 364 -3.95 -14.90 -0.09
CA SER A 364 -3.13 -15.85 -0.84
C SER A 364 -2.53 -16.98 0.01
N LEU A 365 -2.75 -16.96 1.32
CA LEU A 365 -2.09 -17.85 2.27
C LEU A 365 -2.97 -19.06 2.63
N TRP A 366 -2.43 -20.25 2.37
CA TRP A 366 -2.82 -21.56 2.93
C TRP A 366 -4.18 -22.17 2.58
N SER A 367 -5.05 -21.50 1.80
CA SER A 367 -6.30 -22.12 1.32
C SER A 367 -6.02 -23.42 0.53
N ASP A 368 -5.02 -23.37 -0.35
CA ASP A 368 -4.77 -24.43 -1.32
C ASP A 368 -3.93 -25.57 -0.72
N SER A 369 -3.04 -25.25 0.22
CA SER A 369 -2.19 -26.26 0.89
C SER A 369 -2.99 -27.18 1.80
N ASN A 370 -4.01 -26.67 2.50
CA ASN A 370 -4.83 -27.49 3.38
C ASN A 370 -5.64 -28.53 2.59
N LEU A 371 -6.17 -28.14 1.43
CA LEU A 371 -6.88 -29.07 0.54
C LEU A 371 -5.95 -30.20 0.07
N LEU A 372 -4.77 -29.85 -0.47
CA LEU A 372 -3.79 -30.85 -0.92
C LEU A 372 -3.33 -31.79 0.19
N ALA A 373 -3.11 -31.26 1.41
CA ALA A 373 -2.73 -32.07 2.56
C ALA A 373 -3.82 -33.10 2.92
N THR A 374 -5.11 -32.72 2.91
CA THR A 374 -6.21 -33.67 3.19
C THR A 374 -6.32 -34.78 2.14
N VAL A 375 -6.12 -34.45 0.87
CA VAL A 375 -6.08 -35.45 -0.22
C VAL A 375 -4.92 -36.42 -0.01
N LEU A 376 -3.75 -35.91 0.37
CA LEU A 376 -2.56 -36.74 0.64
C LEU A 376 -2.75 -37.64 1.87
N ILE A 377 -3.42 -37.18 2.93
CA ILE A 377 -3.79 -38.01 4.08
C ILE A 377 -4.64 -39.19 3.61
N SER A 378 -5.70 -38.94 2.82
CA SER A 378 -6.57 -39.99 2.30
C SER A 378 -5.79 -41.00 1.45
N ALA A 379 -4.94 -40.53 0.53
CA ALA A 379 -4.11 -41.40 -0.30
C ALA A 379 -3.11 -42.23 0.53
N THR A 380 -2.49 -41.63 1.54
CA THR A 380 -1.50 -42.33 2.36
C THR A 380 -2.15 -43.34 3.30
N VAL A 381 -3.33 -43.03 3.86
CA VAL A 381 -4.10 -44.00 4.66
C VAL A 381 -4.55 -45.18 3.80
N ALA A 382 -5.01 -44.93 2.57
CA ALA A 382 -5.35 -46.00 1.63
C ALA A 382 -4.13 -46.88 1.29
N PHE A 383 -2.95 -46.27 1.09
CA PHE A 383 -1.70 -47.00 0.87
C PHE A 383 -1.29 -47.85 2.09
N LEU A 384 -1.42 -47.33 3.31
CA LEU A 384 -1.11 -48.06 4.54
C LEU A 384 -2.04 -49.25 4.79
N ALA A 385 -3.24 -49.25 4.19
CA ALA A 385 -4.19 -50.37 4.29
C ALA A 385 -3.82 -51.56 3.37
N ILE A 386 -2.85 -51.40 2.46
CA ILE A 386 -2.45 -52.46 1.54
C ILE A 386 -1.71 -53.57 2.32
N PRO A 387 -2.16 -54.84 2.23
CA PRO A 387 -1.46 -55.95 2.86
C PRO A 387 -0.12 -56.21 2.17
N GLY A 388 0.89 -56.65 2.94
CA GLY A 388 2.22 -56.97 2.42
C GLY A 388 3.17 -55.77 2.31
N LEU A 389 2.86 -54.66 3.01
CA LEU A 389 3.80 -53.55 3.21
C LEU A 389 4.94 -53.97 4.15
N GLU A 390 6.17 -53.80 3.66
CA GLU A 390 7.39 -53.88 4.45
C GLU A 390 7.47 -52.76 5.50
N ASP A 391 8.17 -53.01 6.60
CA ASP A 391 8.32 -52.09 7.74
C ASP A 391 8.87 -50.72 7.32
N ASN A 392 9.84 -50.67 6.42
CA ASN A 392 10.43 -49.42 5.92
C ASN A 392 9.40 -48.56 5.15
N SER A 393 8.62 -49.18 4.26
CA SER A 393 7.55 -48.51 3.51
C SER A 393 6.43 -48.04 4.44
N ARG A 394 6.12 -48.84 5.47
CA ARG A 394 5.12 -48.51 6.49
C ARG A 394 5.56 -47.32 7.35
N MET A 395 6.81 -47.29 7.80
CA MET A 395 7.37 -46.17 8.57
C MET A 395 7.31 -44.86 7.79
N LEU A 396 7.73 -44.87 6.52
CA LEU A 396 7.66 -43.69 5.65
C LEU A 396 6.23 -43.25 5.37
N GLY A 397 5.30 -44.20 5.19
CA GLY A 397 3.87 -43.90 5.08
C GLY A 397 3.30 -43.26 6.34
N LEU A 398 3.69 -43.73 7.53
CA LEU A 398 3.29 -43.12 8.80
C LEU A 398 3.86 -41.71 8.98
N PHE A 399 5.15 -41.49 8.64
CA PHE A 399 5.73 -40.15 8.64
C PHE A 399 5.02 -39.21 7.67
N SER A 400 4.68 -39.69 6.46
CA SER A 400 3.89 -38.93 5.50
C SER A 400 2.56 -38.46 6.10
N VAL A 401 1.77 -39.37 6.69
CA VAL A 401 0.48 -39.01 7.31
C VAL A 401 0.66 -38.01 8.45
N LEU A 402 1.61 -38.23 9.35
CA LEU A 402 1.85 -37.34 10.49
C LEU A 402 2.25 -35.94 10.06
N LEU A 403 3.12 -35.82 9.04
CA LEU A 403 3.52 -34.53 8.48
C LEU A 403 2.35 -33.83 7.78
N ALA A 404 1.50 -34.56 7.05
CA ALA A 404 0.31 -33.97 6.42
C ALA A 404 -0.73 -33.51 7.46
N ILE A 405 -0.95 -34.29 8.53
CA ILE A 405 -1.81 -33.86 9.65
C ILE A 405 -1.22 -32.60 10.30
N GLY A 406 0.09 -32.58 10.55
CA GLY A 406 0.79 -31.39 11.05
C GLY A 406 0.59 -30.17 10.15
N SER A 407 0.71 -30.34 8.83
CA SER A 407 0.42 -29.29 7.85
C SER A 407 -1.00 -28.75 7.99
N VAL A 408 -2.02 -29.63 8.08
CA VAL A 408 -3.42 -29.22 8.22
C VAL A 408 -3.65 -28.47 9.54
N LEU A 409 -3.11 -28.97 10.65
CA LEU A 409 -3.28 -28.34 11.97
C LEU A 409 -2.65 -26.95 12.03
N VAL A 410 -1.41 -26.81 11.56
CA VAL A 410 -0.72 -25.50 11.52
C VAL A 410 -1.38 -24.57 10.52
N GLY A 411 -1.75 -25.08 9.34
CA GLY A 411 -2.47 -24.30 8.32
C GLY A 411 -3.82 -23.80 8.82
N MET A 412 -4.59 -24.63 9.51
CA MET A 412 -5.88 -24.25 10.09
C MET A 412 -5.71 -23.24 11.24
N PHE A 413 -4.68 -23.41 12.08
CA PHE A 413 -4.34 -22.42 13.11
C PHE A 413 -4.05 -21.05 12.49
N PHE A 414 -3.29 -20.99 11.41
CA PHE A 414 -3.02 -19.72 10.73
C PHE A 414 -4.25 -19.11 10.07
N VAL A 415 -5.09 -19.92 9.41
CA VAL A 415 -6.37 -19.46 8.87
C VAL A 415 -7.21 -18.86 10.01
N TRP A 416 -7.36 -19.56 11.13
CA TRP A 416 -8.14 -19.06 12.26
C TRP A 416 -7.60 -17.75 12.83
N ASN A 417 -6.28 -17.63 12.97
CA ASN A 417 -5.65 -16.43 13.53
C ASN A 417 -5.62 -15.22 12.56
N HIS A 418 -5.53 -15.46 11.26
CA HIS A 418 -5.35 -14.39 10.26
C HIS A 418 -6.63 -14.05 9.48
N GLN A 419 -7.62 -14.96 9.40
CA GLN A 419 -8.89 -14.70 8.71
C GLN A 419 -9.66 -13.50 9.28
N PRO A 420 -9.72 -13.26 10.60
CA PRO A 420 -10.31 -12.02 11.14
C PRO A 420 -9.55 -10.75 10.72
N ARG A 421 -8.29 -10.89 10.31
CA ARG A 421 -7.43 -9.80 9.86
C ARG A 421 -7.43 -9.64 8.33
N ALA A 422 -8.10 -10.51 7.57
CA ALA A 422 -8.11 -10.45 6.10
C ALA A 422 -8.80 -9.19 5.55
N GLU A 423 -9.72 -8.59 6.32
CA GLU A 423 -10.32 -7.28 6.03
C GLU A 423 -9.72 -6.14 6.85
N SER A 424 -8.63 -6.41 7.56
CA SER A 424 -8.00 -5.40 8.41
C SER A 424 -7.29 -4.32 7.60
N SER A 425 -7.05 -3.24 8.31
CA SER A 425 -6.52 -1.99 7.81
C SER A 425 -4.98 -2.03 7.74
N ALA A 426 -4.34 -1.13 6.98
CA ALA A 426 -2.88 -1.08 6.85
C ALA A 426 -2.16 -0.90 8.20
N ASP A 427 -2.79 -0.22 9.17
CA ASP A 427 -2.23 -0.02 10.51
C ASP A 427 -2.12 -1.32 11.30
N VAL A 428 -3.06 -2.24 11.12
CA VAL A 428 -3.00 -3.57 11.71
C VAL A 428 -1.86 -4.36 11.08
N GLY A 429 -1.67 -4.26 9.77
CA GLY A 429 -0.53 -4.85 9.06
C GLY A 429 0.82 -4.27 9.51
N LEU A 430 0.90 -2.94 9.69
CA LEU A 430 2.09 -2.27 10.19
C LEU A 430 2.44 -2.74 11.60
N ASN A 431 1.48 -2.73 12.52
CA ASN A 431 1.68 -3.21 13.88
C ASN A 431 2.06 -4.70 13.91
N TYR A 432 1.51 -5.51 13.01
CA TYR A 432 1.87 -6.91 12.87
C TYR A 432 3.35 -7.10 12.49
N PHE A 433 3.85 -6.40 11.47
CA PHE A 433 5.25 -6.48 11.09
C PHE A 433 6.19 -5.86 12.12
N LEU A 434 5.80 -4.74 12.73
CA LEU A 434 6.58 -4.14 13.83
C LEU A 434 6.70 -5.09 15.01
N GLN A 435 5.61 -5.77 15.40
CA GLN A 435 5.65 -6.79 16.46
C GLN A 435 6.51 -7.99 16.07
N ALA A 436 6.45 -8.44 14.81
CA ALA A 436 7.28 -9.53 14.33
C ALA A 436 8.78 -9.16 14.31
N LYS A 437 9.09 -7.91 13.97
CA LYS A 437 10.46 -7.37 13.93
C LYS A 437 10.99 -7.02 15.33
N HIS A 438 10.13 -6.73 16.30
CA HIS A 438 10.53 -6.28 17.65
C HIS A 438 11.58 -7.18 18.34
N LEU A 439 11.60 -8.48 18.06
CA LEU A 439 12.53 -9.42 18.71
C LEU A 439 13.79 -9.73 17.89
N THR A 440 13.77 -9.49 16.58
CA THR A 440 14.81 -10.01 15.66
C THR A 440 15.28 -8.99 14.62
N ASP A 441 14.75 -7.77 14.64
CA ASP A 441 14.94 -6.68 13.67
C ASP A 441 14.75 -7.06 12.20
N SER A 442 14.23 -8.26 11.93
CA SER A 442 14.09 -8.80 10.57
C SER A 442 12.78 -9.59 10.42
N SER A 443 12.25 -9.59 9.21
CA SER A 443 11.06 -10.35 8.83
C SER A 443 11.34 -11.83 8.50
N VAL A 444 12.60 -12.27 8.56
CA VAL A 444 13.02 -13.64 8.23
C VAL A 444 12.34 -14.71 9.11
N PRO A 445 12.29 -14.60 10.45
CA PRO A 445 11.66 -15.64 11.28
C PRO A 445 10.17 -15.79 10.98
N LEU A 446 9.50 -14.69 10.67
CA LEU A 446 8.12 -14.69 10.24
C LEU A 446 7.96 -15.47 8.91
N ALA A 447 8.86 -15.29 7.95
CA ALA A 447 8.84 -16.06 6.70
C ALA A 447 8.96 -17.58 6.94
N PHE A 448 9.81 -17.99 7.88
CA PHE A 448 9.91 -19.41 8.27
C PHE A 448 8.60 -19.91 8.87
N ILE A 449 8.03 -19.20 9.84
CA ILE A 449 6.76 -19.57 10.49
C ILE A 449 5.64 -19.73 9.46
N LEU A 450 5.48 -18.75 8.56
CA LEU A 450 4.42 -18.78 7.54
C LEU A 450 4.61 -19.87 6.49
N SER A 451 5.84 -20.35 6.28
CA SER A 451 6.16 -21.43 5.34
C SER A 451 5.94 -22.85 5.91
N VAL A 452 5.84 -23.01 7.24
CA VAL A 452 5.78 -24.32 7.92
C VAL A 452 4.72 -25.26 7.33
N PRO A 453 3.45 -24.87 7.10
CA PRO A 453 2.43 -25.78 6.57
C PRO A 453 2.85 -26.37 5.22
N VAL A 454 3.33 -25.53 4.31
CA VAL A 454 3.73 -25.96 2.95
C VAL A 454 4.96 -26.86 3.01
N VAL A 455 5.92 -26.57 3.90
CA VAL A 455 7.13 -27.39 4.08
C VAL A 455 6.79 -28.77 4.62
N LEU A 456 5.93 -28.85 5.64
CA LEU A 456 5.43 -30.12 6.17
C LEU A 456 4.71 -30.94 5.09
N LEU A 457 3.90 -30.27 4.26
CA LEU A 457 3.23 -30.91 3.13
C LEU A 457 4.22 -31.46 2.10
N LEU A 458 5.28 -30.72 1.74
CA LEU A 458 6.28 -31.20 0.79
C LEU A 458 7.06 -32.41 1.34
N TRP A 459 7.47 -32.37 2.61
CA TRP A 459 8.11 -33.53 3.24
C TRP A 459 7.16 -34.74 3.31
N SER A 460 5.87 -34.51 3.54
CA SER A 460 4.86 -35.57 3.46
C SER A 460 4.82 -36.20 2.06
N PHE A 461 4.79 -35.39 0.99
CA PHE A 461 4.86 -35.90 -0.38
C PHE A 461 6.15 -36.70 -0.65
N LEU A 462 7.31 -36.21 -0.19
CA LEU A 462 8.59 -36.89 -0.37
C LEU A 462 8.63 -38.25 0.35
N CYS A 463 8.16 -38.31 1.60
CA CYS A 463 8.04 -39.54 2.35
C CYS A 463 7.07 -40.52 1.67
N PHE A 464 5.92 -40.04 1.18
CA PHE A 464 4.94 -40.87 0.50
C PHE A 464 5.48 -41.46 -0.81
N ILE A 465 6.10 -40.64 -1.65
CA ILE A 465 6.73 -41.10 -2.90
C ILE A 465 7.82 -42.14 -2.59
N THR A 466 8.65 -41.88 -1.57
CA THR A 466 9.71 -42.83 -1.16
C THR A 466 9.11 -44.15 -0.66
N ALA A 467 8.01 -44.10 0.09
CA ALA A 467 7.30 -45.30 0.55
C ALA A 467 6.76 -46.14 -0.61
N ILE A 468 6.18 -45.50 -1.63
CA ILE A 468 5.69 -46.18 -2.84
C ILE A 468 6.85 -46.82 -3.60
N LEU A 469 7.96 -46.11 -3.76
CA LEU A 469 9.14 -46.63 -4.45
C LEU A 469 9.68 -47.87 -3.73
N ILE A 470 9.90 -47.81 -2.41
CA ILE A 470 10.38 -48.97 -1.65
C ILE A 470 9.40 -50.14 -1.75
N PHE A 471 8.09 -49.87 -1.65
CA PHE A 471 7.05 -50.90 -1.82
C PHE A 471 7.07 -51.52 -3.22
N ALA A 472 7.36 -50.76 -4.27
CA ALA A 472 7.49 -51.32 -5.62
C ALA A 472 8.70 -52.25 -5.79
N PHE A 473 9.77 -52.05 -5.01
CA PHE A 473 10.97 -52.89 -5.03
C PHE A 473 10.87 -54.12 -4.10
N HIS A 474 10.25 -53.97 -2.94
CA HIS A 474 10.32 -54.97 -1.86
C HIS A 474 8.94 -55.47 -1.40
N GLY A 475 7.85 -54.94 -1.95
CA GLY A 475 6.50 -55.31 -1.57
C GLY A 475 6.14 -56.74 -1.96
N ALA A 476 5.19 -57.31 -1.22
CA ALA A 476 4.66 -58.63 -1.45
C ALA A 476 3.14 -58.58 -1.63
N GLN A 477 2.62 -59.41 -2.53
CA GLN A 477 1.20 -59.61 -2.74
C GLN A 477 0.72 -60.80 -1.92
N GLN A 478 -0.38 -60.62 -1.19
CA GLN A 478 -1.07 -61.71 -0.52
C GLN A 478 -1.80 -62.57 -1.57
N ARG A 479 -1.53 -63.87 -1.58
CA ARG A 479 -2.21 -64.85 -2.43
C ARG A 479 -3.49 -65.33 -1.76
N LEU A 480 -4.37 -65.96 -2.55
CA LEU A 480 -5.65 -66.53 -2.09
C LEU A 480 -5.47 -67.61 -1.00
N ASP A 481 -4.29 -68.23 -0.93
CA ASP A 481 -3.90 -69.20 0.10
C ASP A 481 -3.39 -68.55 1.40
N GLY A 482 -3.38 -67.22 1.47
CA GLY A 482 -2.87 -66.45 2.61
C GLY A 482 -1.34 -66.28 2.64
N SER A 483 -0.61 -66.89 1.70
CA SER A 483 0.85 -66.73 1.60
C SER A 483 1.22 -65.40 0.93
N PHE A 484 2.38 -64.85 1.29
CA PHE A 484 2.91 -63.64 0.66
C PHE A 484 3.91 -64.01 -0.43
N ALA A 485 3.71 -63.48 -1.64
CA ALA A 485 4.64 -63.62 -2.74
C ALA A 485 5.21 -62.25 -3.12
N GLN A 486 6.53 -62.14 -3.23
CA GLN A 486 7.16 -60.92 -3.68
C GLN A 486 6.66 -60.52 -5.08
N PHE A 487 6.61 -59.23 -5.35
CA PHE A 487 6.22 -58.72 -6.65
C PHE A 487 7.10 -59.28 -7.78
N SER A 488 6.52 -59.36 -8.99
CA SER A 488 7.25 -59.77 -10.18
C SER A 488 8.45 -58.87 -10.40
N LYS A 489 9.56 -59.44 -10.87
CA LYS A 489 10.79 -58.70 -11.22
C LYS A 489 10.56 -57.61 -12.28
N ALA A 490 9.41 -57.60 -12.95
CA ALA A 490 9.01 -56.58 -13.92
C ALA A 490 8.37 -55.33 -13.28
N THR A 491 7.85 -55.42 -12.04
CA THR A 491 7.15 -54.31 -11.38
C THR A 491 8.12 -53.19 -11.01
N SER A 492 9.30 -53.52 -10.51
CA SER A 492 10.32 -52.54 -10.11
C SER A 492 10.88 -51.69 -11.27
N PRO A 493 11.32 -52.25 -12.42
CA PRO A 493 11.77 -51.44 -13.54
C PRO A 493 10.63 -50.64 -14.17
N GLY A 494 9.39 -51.16 -14.18
CA GLY A 494 8.21 -50.45 -14.67
C GLY A 494 7.90 -49.19 -13.86
N THR A 495 7.88 -49.30 -12.53
CA THR A 495 7.65 -48.15 -11.64
C THR A 495 8.79 -47.13 -11.72
N LEU A 496 10.05 -47.58 -11.78
CA LEU A 496 11.19 -46.67 -11.93
C LEU A 496 11.17 -45.93 -13.27
N ALA A 497 10.82 -46.61 -14.36
CA ALA A 497 10.69 -45.99 -15.68
C ALA A 497 9.58 -44.94 -15.70
N MET A 498 8.41 -45.24 -15.10
CA MET A 498 7.32 -44.28 -14.99
C MET A 498 7.70 -43.06 -14.13
N PHE A 499 8.34 -43.29 -12.97
CA PHE A 499 8.80 -42.20 -12.11
C PHE A 499 9.85 -41.33 -12.80
N SER A 500 10.80 -41.94 -13.49
CA SER A 500 11.83 -41.23 -14.27
C SER A 500 11.21 -40.43 -15.42
N LEU A 501 10.19 -40.96 -16.08
CA LEU A 501 9.44 -40.24 -17.11
C LEU A 501 8.72 -39.02 -16.54
N VAL A 502 8.03 -39.16 -15.40
CA VAL A 502 7.36 -38.03 -14.72
C VAL A 502 8.37 -36.97 -14.32
N LEU A 503 9.52 -37.35 -13.74
CA LEU A 503 10.59 -36.42 -13.40
C LEU A 503 11.19 -35.75 -14.64
N ALA A 504 11.39 -36.47 -15.74
CA ALA A 504 11.88 -35.91 -16.98
C ALA A 504 10.88 -34.91 -17.58
N CYS A 505 9.58 -35.22 -17.54
CA CYS A 505 8.52 -34.29 -17.95
C CYS A 505 8.48 -33.04 -17.07
N ALA A 506 8.56 -33.20 -15.74
CA ALA A 506 8.60 -32.09 -14.80
C ALA A 506 9.83 -31.21 -15.01
N PHE A 507 11.00 -31.83 -15.22
CA PHE A 507 12.25 -31.13 -15.51
C PHE A 507 12.19 -30.38 -16.85
N PHE A 508 11.65 -31.01 -17.90
CA PHE A 508 11.47 -30.37 -19.19
C PHE A 508 10.48 -29.20 -19.11
N ALA A 509 9.37 -29.36 -18.41
CA ALA A 509 8.41 -28.29 -18.16
C ALA A 509 9.06 -27.14 -17.37
N TRP A 510 9.86 -27.45 -16.35
CA TRP A 510 10.62 -26.47 -15.59
C TRP A 510 11.63 -25.72 -16.48
N LEU A 511 12.41 -26.42 -17.31
CA LEU A 511 13.33 -25.81 -18.26
C LEU A 511 12.63 -24.93 -19.30
N PHE A 512 11.46 -25.36 -19.80
CA PHE A 512 10.66 -24.60 -20.75
C PHE A 512 10.15 -23.29 -20.11
N MET A 513 9.60 -23.37 -18.90
CA MET A 513 9.15 -22.20 -18.13
C MET A 513 10.31 -21.28 -17.76
N TRP A 514 11.46 -21.84 -17.38
CA TRP A 514 12.66 -21.08 -17.04
C TRP A 514 13.23 -20.33 -18.26
N ARG A 515 13.22 -20.95 -19.44
CA ARG A 515 13.61 -20.28 -20.70
C ARG A 515 12.67 -19.12 -21.06
N GLY A 516 11.35 -19.29 -20.85
CA GLY A 516 10.38 -18.21 -21.03
C GLY A 516 10.65 -17.02 -20.11
N LEU A 517 10.87 -17.29 -18.82
CA LEU A 517 11.20 -16.26 -17.83
C LEU A 517 12.56 -15.58 -18.08
N TYR A 518 13.54 -16.29 -18.62
CA TYR A 518 14.83 -15.71 -18.99
C TYR A 518 14.71 -14.79 -20.21
N LEU A 519 13.92 -15.17 -21.21
CA LEU A 519 13.65 -14.33 -22.38
C LEU A 519 12.89 -13.04 -22.02
N ASP A 520 11.91 -13.13 -21.11
CA ASP A 520 11.17 -11.94 -20.63
C ASP A 520 12.07 -10.98 -19.84
N ASN A 521 12.97 -11.51 -18.99
CA ASN A 521 13.93 -10.69 -18.24
C ASN A 521 15.00 -10.06 -19.14
N VAL A 522 15.46 -10.77 -20.17
CA VAL A 522 16.44 -10.22 -21.14
C VAL A 522 15.79 -9.20 -22.09
N LEU A 523 14.53 -9.38 -22.47
CA LEU A 523 13.78 -8.39 -23.27
C LEU A 523 13.43 -7.13 -22.46
N MET A 524 13.16 -7.27 -21.15
CA MET A 524 12.98 -6.14 -20.23
C MET A 524 14.28 -5.35 -19.97
N LEU A 525 15.43 -6.04 -19.89
CA LEU A 525 16.75 -5.42 -19.73
C LEU A 525 17.33 -4.89 -21.07
N GLY A 526 16.75 -5.28 -22.21
CA GLY A 526 17.20 -4.94 -23.56
C GLY A 526 16.57 -3.71 -24.20
N GLN A 527 15.79 -2.92 -23.47
CA GLN A 527 15.35 -1.59 -23.93
C GLN A 527 16.33 -0.54 -23.38
N PRO A 528 17.43 -0.20 -24.09
CA PRO A 528 18.12 1.04 -23.80
C PRO A 528 17.12 2.18 -23.99
N SER A 529 16.98 3.01 -22.97
CA SER A 529 16.25 4.27 -23.07
C SER A 529 16.78 5.05 -24.28
N LEU A 530 15.95 5.20 -25.30
CA LEU A 530 16.19 6.03 -26.49
C LEU A 530 16.24 7.54 -26.17
N THR A 531 16.73 7.92 -24.98
CA THR A 531 16.84 9.30 -24.51
C THR A 531 18.29 9.79 -24.34
N SER A 532 19.31 8.96 -24.61
CA SER A 532 20.72 9.38 -24.53
C SER A 532 21.37 9.81 -25.86
N LEU A 533 20.61 9.97 -26.95
CA LEU A 533 21.16 10.29 -28.29
C LEU A 533 20.58 11.57 -28.92
N VAL A 534 20.29 12.60 -28.11
CA VAL A 534 19.92 13.96 -28.61
C VAL A 534 20.77 15.09 -28.00
N HIS A 535 21.83 14.79 -27.26
CA HIS A 535 22.85 15.78 -26.91
C HIS A 535 24.25 15.28 -27.31
N SER A 536 24.54 15.41 -28.60
CA SER A 536 25.89 15.55 -29.15
C SER A 536 25.85 16.60 -30.25
#